data_AF-A0AB94IMW5-F1
#
_entry.id   AF-A0AB94IMW5-F1
#
_cell.length_a   1.000
_cell.length_b   1.000
_cell.length_c   1.000
_cell.angle_alpha   90.00
_cell.angle_beta   90.00
_cell.angle_gamma   90.00
#
_symmetry.space_group_name_H-M   'P 1'
#
loop_
_entity.id
_entity.type
_entity.pdbx_description
1 polymer ?
#
loop_
_entity_poly.entity_id
_entity_poly.type
_entity_poly.pdbx_seq_one_letter_code
_entity_poly.pdbx_strand_id
1 'polypeptide(L)'
;MIFVEQKTIINLPDQLFSRYCKETFGLNRGVYNTIDEWFYKNSAESIEVRRKKILDFLLFYVSSLKNVEECKIKFGKGNLINLLAEYMNTAV
;
A
#
# COMPACT_ATOMS: atom_id res chain seq x y z
N MET A 1 10.44 3.66 16.73
CA MET A 1 10.24 5.00 16.15
C MET A 1 9.39 4.86 14.89
N ILE A 2 8.08 4.62 15.01
CA ILE A 2 7.16 4.46 13.86
C ILE A 2 5.78 4.98 14.29
N PHE A 3 5.65 6.29 14.47
CA PHE A 3 4.36 6.99 14.50
C PHE A 3 4.60 8.40 13.93
N VAL A 4 5.09 8.45 12.70
CA VAL A 4 4.89 9.66 11.89
C VAL A 4 3.40 9.62 11.54
N GLU A 5 2.61 10.54 12.11
CA GLU A 5 1.15 10.54 11.98
C GLU A 5 0.75 10.36 10.51
N GLN A 6 -0.17 9.43 10.21
CA GLN A 6 -0.56 9.08 8.85
C GLN A 6 -0.90 10.30 7.97
N LYS A 7 -1.42 11.38 8.57
CA LYS A 7 -1.67 12.68 7.94
C LYS A 7 -0.44 13.33 7.32
N THR A 8 0.73 13.17 7.94
CA THR A 8 1.98 13.74 7.42
C THR A 8 2.56 12.89 6.28
N ILE A 9 2.33 11.57 6.29
CA ILE A 9 2.82 10.65 5.25
C ILE A 9 2.05 10.84 3.95
N ILE A 10 0.71 10.90 4.00
CA ILE A 10 -0.12 11.05 2.79
C ILE A 10 0.17 12.34 2.02
N ASN A 11 0.67 13.37 2.70
CA ASN A 11 0.98 14.68 2.13
C ASN A 11 2.44 14.80 1.68
N LEU A 12 3.24 13.74 1.80
CA LEU A 12 4.61 13.74 1.28
C LEU A 12 4.62 13.96 -0.25
N PRO A 13 5.63 14.64 -0.80
CA PRO A 13 5.88 14.61 -2.24
C PRO A 13 5.94 13.18 -2.79
N ASP A 14 5.53 12.98 -4.04
CA ASP A 14 5.37 11.65 -4.67
C ASP A 14 6.61 10.75 -4.54
N GLN A 15 7.79 11.32 -4.73
CA GLN A 15 9.06 10.61 -4.55
C GLN A 15 9.28 10.16 -3.11
N LEU A 16 8.93 11.00 -2.14
CA LEU A 16 9.07 10.68 -0.71
C LEU A 16 8.02 9.67 -0.26
N PHE A 17 6.80 9.76 -0.75
CA PHE A 17 5.75 8.78 -0.45
C PHE A 17 6.11 7.39 -1.00
N SER A 18 6.50 7.30 -2.28
CA SER A 18 6.90 6.03 -2.88
C SER A 18 8.15 5.44 -2.21
N ARG A 19 9.10 6.29 -1.81
CA ARG A 19 10.27 5.89 -1.02
C ARG A 19 9.88 5.37 0.35
N TYR A 20 8.97 6.04 1.06
CA TYR A 20 8.43 5.57 2.33
C TYR A 20 7.80 4.18 2.18
N CYS A 21 6.99 3.96 1.14
CA CYS A 21 6.39 2.65 0.87
C CYS A 21 7.44 1.56 0.60
N LYS A 22 8.51 1.91 -0.12
CA LYS A 22 9.63 0.99 -0.38
C LYS A 22 10.38 0.64 0.90
N GLU A 23 10.73 1.62 1.73
CA GLU A 23 11.56 1.42 2.93
C GLU A 23 10.76 0.72 4.05
N THR A 24 9.48 1.04 4.19
CA THR A 24 8.62 0.49 5.27
C THR A 24 8.06 -0.89 4.92
N PHE A 25 7.65 -1.09 3.67
CA PHE A 25 6.92 -2.29 3.24
C PHE A 25 7.69 -3.15 2.23
N GLY A 26 8.92 -2.78 1.87
CA GLY A 26 9.70 -3.47 0.84
C GLY A 26 9.10 -3.36 -0.57
N LEU A 27 8.20 -2.39 -0.79
CA LEU A 27 7.42 -2.26 -2.01
C LEU A 27 8.31 -1.82 -3.18
N ASN A 28 8.38 -2.63 -4.24
CA ASN A 28 9.08 -2.22 -5.46
C ASN A 28 8.23 -1.22 -6.27
N ARG A 29 8.88 -0.43 -7.13
CA ARG A 29 8.22 0.65 -7.89
C ARG A 29 7.12 0.13 -8.81
N GLY A 30 7.31 -1.03 -9.45
CA GLY A 30 6.32 -1.61 -10.34
C GLY A 30 5.03 -1.98 -9.61
N VAL A 31 5.16 -2.67 -8.47
CA VAL A 31 4.05 -3.02 -7.60
C VAL A 31 3.35 -1.78 -7.04
N TYR A 32 4.11 -0.79 -6.55
CA TYR A 32 3.54 0.47 -6.08
C TYR A 32 2.67 1.12 -7.17
N ASN A 33 3.21 1.23 -8.39
CA ASN A 33 2.47 1.82 -9.51
C ASN A 33 1.20 1.02 -9.84
N THR A 34 1.25 -0.32 -9.78
CA THR A 34 0.06 -1.16 -10.01
C THR A 34 -1.00 -0.94 -8.93
N ILE A 35 -0.60 -0.83 -7.66
CA ILE A 35 -1.54 -0.55 -6.56
C ILE A 35 -2.16 0.85 -6.74
N ASP A 36 -1.33 1.86 -7.02
CA ASP A 36 -1.77 3.24 -7.24
C ASP A 36 -2.76 3.33 -8.40
N GLU A 37 -2.42 2.75 -9.55
CA GLU A 37 -3.29 2.70 -10.72
C GLU A 37 -4.60 1.96 -10.44
N TRP A 38 -4.54 0.87 -9.67
CA TRP A 38 -5.73 0.10 -9.30
C TRP A 38 -6.69 0.92 -8.45
N PHE A 39 -6.19 1.58 -7.41
CA PHE A 39 -7.05 2.42 -6.56
C PHE A 39 -7.59 3.64 -7.30
N TYR A 40 -6.79 4.25 -8.19
CA TYR A 40 -7.26 5.35 -9.04
C TYR A 40 -8.45 4.91 -9.91
N LYS A 41 -8.37 3.73 -10.51
CA LYS A 41 -9.46 3.16 -11.34
C LYS A 41 -10.69 2.74 -10.53
N ASN A 42 -10.54 2.45 -9.24
CA ASN A 42 -11.60 1.94 -8.35
C ASN A 42 -12.04 2.98 -7.31
N SER A 43 -12.31 4.20 -7.76
CA SER A 43 -12.98 5.26 -6.98
C SER A 43 -12.13 6.06 -5.99
N ALA A 44 -10.79 6.02 -6.09
CA ALA A 44 -9.88 6.88 -5.33
C ALA A 44 -9.18 7.94 -6.21
N GLU A 45 -9.97 8.86 -6.77
CA GLU A 45 -9.49 9.89 -7.70
C GLU A 45 -8.55 10.90 -7.00
N SER A 46 -8.92 11.36 -5.80
CA SER A 46 -8.06 12.22 -4.98
C SER A 46 -6.79 11.48 -4.53
N ILE A 47 -5.64 12.15 -4.71
CA ILE A 47 -4.34 11.62 -4.29
C ILE A 47 -4.28 11.32 -2.78
N GLU A 48 -4.94 12.13 -1.94
CA GLU A 48 -4.97 11.92 -0.50
C GLU A 48 -5.77 10.65 -0.15
N VAL A 49 -6.95 10.48 -0.76
CA VAL A 49 -7.80 9.30 -0.56
C VAL A 49 -7.07 8.05 -1.03
N ARG A 50 -6.43 8.12 -2.19
CA ARG A 50 -5.67 7.01 -2.75
C ARG A 50 -4.51 6.61 -1.87
N ARG A 51 -3.71 7.56 -1.39
CA ARG A 51 -2.58 7.28 -0.50
C ARG A 51 -3.00 6.70 0.83
N LYS A 52 -4.14 7.17 1.38
CA LYS A 52 -4.73 6.55 2.56
C LYS A 52 -5.08 5.09 2.31
N LYS A 53 -5.78 4.80 1.21
CA LYS A 53 -6.14 3.42 0.81
C LYS A 53 -4.91 2.53 0.56
N ILE A 54 -3.86 3.08 -0.06
CA ILE A 54 -2.58 2.37 -0.24
C ILE A 54 -1.99 1.99 1.10
N LEU A 55 -1.89 2.93 2.05
CA LEU A 55 -1.33 2.66 3.37
C LEU A 55 -2.19 1.64 4.14
N ASP A 56 -3.51 1.80 4.14
CA ASP A 56 -4.44 0.88 4.80
C ASP A 56 -4.32 -0.54 4.23
N PHE A 57 -4.24 -0.67 2.90
CA PHE A 57 -4.02 -1.96 2.23
C PHE A 57 -2.67 -2.59 2.61
N LEU A 58 -1.59 -1.81 2.61
CA LEU A 58 -0.26 -2.32 2.95
C LEU A 58 -0.19 -2.77 4.42
N LEU A 59 -0.84 -2.03 5.33
CA LEU A 59 -0.96 -2.42 6.73
C LEU A 59 -1.79 -3.69 6.90
N PHE A 60 -2.94 -3.80 6.22
CA PHE A 60 -3.76 -5.01 6.21
C PHE A 60 -2.95 -6.22 5.74
N TYR A 61 -2.22 -6.07 4.62
CA TYR A 61 -1.41 -7.13 4.06
C TYR A 61 -0.26 -7.56 4.99
N VAL A 62 0.47 -6.61 5.59
CA VAL A 62 1.52 -6.96 6.57
C VAL A 62 0.94 -7.66 7.78
N SER A 63 -0.24 -7.24 8.26
CA SER A 63 -0.90 -7.87 9.42
C SER A 63 -1.35 -9.31 9.15
N SER A 64 -1.61 -9.67 7.88
CA SER A 64 -2.00 -11.03 7.50
C SER A 64 -0.80 -11.97 7.25
N LEU A 65 0.42 -11.44 7.15
CA LEU A 65 1.64 -12.24 7.07
C LEU A 65 2.02 -12.80 8.44
N LYS A 66 1.85 -14.12 8.64
CA LYS A 66 2.16 -14.83 9.90
C LYS A 66 3.63 -14.83 10.32
N ASN A 67 4.57 -14.44 9.45
CA ASN A 67 6.01 -14.41 9.72
C ASN A 67 6.57 -13.01 9.44
N VAL A 68 6.58 -12.18 10.48
CA VAL A 68 7.08 -10.80 10.46
C VAL A 68 8.59 -10.72 10.21
N GLU A 69 9.34 -11.82 10.35
CA GLU A 69 10.80 -11.83 10.16
C GLU A 69 11.23 -11.70 8.69
N GLU A 70 10.34 -11.97 7.72
CA GLU A 70 10.57 -11.69 6.30
C GLU A 70 9.79 -10.44 5.85
N CYS A 71 10.15 -9.26 6.38
CA CYS A 71 9.56 -7.93 6.04
C CYS A 71 9.62 -7.50 4.55
N LYS A 72 9.94 -8.40 3.62
CA LYS A 72 9.94 -8.09 2.18
C LYS A 72 8.69 -8.65 1.55
N ILE A 73 7.72 -7.78 1.32
CA ILE A 73 6.49 -8.13 0.61
C ILE A 73 6.85 -8.68 -0.79
N LYS A 74 6.54 -9.96 -1.04
CA LYS A 74 6.65 -10.60 -2.35
C LYS A 74 5.24 -10.80 -2.92
N PHE A 75 4.79 -9.86 -3.75
CA PHE A 75 3.61 -10.10 -4.58
C PHE A 75 3.98 -11.06 -5.71
N GLY A 76 3.44 -12.28 -5.69
CA GLY A 76 3.57 -13.22 -6.80
C GLY A 76 2.93 -12.68 -8.09
N LYS A 77 3.39 -13.13 -9.27
CA LYS A 77 2.82 -12.78 -10.58
C LYS A 77 1.32 -13.14 -10.60
N GLY A 78 0.45 -12.14 -10.48
CA GLY A 78 -1.02 -12.27 -10.53
C GLY A 78 -1.74 -12.19 -9.17
N ASN A 79 -1.03 -12.34 -8.04
CA ASN A 79 -1.71 -12.39 -6.73
C ASN A 79 -2.08 -11.00 -6.19
N LEU A 80 -1.45 -9.94 -6.69
CA LEU A 80 -1.66 -8.57 -6.20
C LEU A 80 -3.11 -8.09 -6.42
N ILE A 81 -3.68 -8.33 -7.59
CA ILE A 81 -5.05 -7.87 -7.92
C ILE A 81 -6.09 -8.59 -7.05
N ASN A 82 -5.90 -9.89 -6.81
CA ASN A 82 -6.78 -10.67 -5.93
C ASN A 82 -6.75 -10.15 -4.50
N LEU A 83 -5.56 -9.83 -3.97
CA LEU A 83 -5.40 -9.24 -2.64
C LEU A 83 -6.05 -7.85 -2.53
N LEU A 84 -5.93 -7.03 -3.58
CA LEU A 84 -6.59 -5.71 -3.62
C LEU A 84 -8.12 -5.85 -3.62
N ALA A 85 -8.65 -6.82 -4.39
CA ALA A 85 -10.07 -7.12 -4.41
C ALA A 85 -10.56 -7.68 -3.06
N GLU A 86 -9.81 -8.58 -2.44
CA GLU A 86 -10.10 -9.12 -1.11
C GLU A 86 -10.16 -8.01 -0.06
N TYR A 87 -9.15 -7.13 -0.03
CA TYR A 87 -9.13 -5.95 0.83
C TYR A 87 -10.39 -5.09 0.66
N MET A 88 -10.82 -4.82 -0.58
CA MET A 88 -12.01 -4.01 -0.83
C MET A 88 -13.32 -4.70 -0.41
N ASN A 89 -13.37 -6.03 -0.43
CA ASN A 89 -14.52 -6.79 0.04
C ASN A 89 -14.55 -6.95 1.57
N THR A 90 -13.40 -6.93 2.23
CA THR A 90 -13.28 -7.05 3.70
C THR A 90 -13.34 -5.69 4.42
N ALA A 91 -12.94 -4.60 3.77
CA ALA A 91 -12.91 -3.26 4.36
C ALA A 91 -14.29 -2.55 4.40
N VAL A 92 -15.37 -3.31 4.59
CA VAL A 92 -16.75 -2.82 4.82
C VAL A 92 -16.95 -2.51 6.29
#